data_AF-C5TD88-F1
#
_entry.id   AF-C5TD88-F1
#
_cell.length_a   1.000
_cell.length_b   1.000
_cell.length_c   1.000
_cell.angle_alpha   90.00
_cell.angle_beta   90.00
_cell.angle_gamma   90.00
#
_symmetry.space_group_name_H-M   'P 1'
#
loop_
_entity.id
_entity.type
_entity.pdbx_description
1 polymer ?
#
loop_
_entity_poly.entity_id
_entity_poly.type
_entity_poly.pdbx_seq_one_letter_code
_entity_poly.pdbx_strand_id
1 'polypeptide(L)' 'MCAGWTRGARVTSAGISAGIDMCLHLVARLAGLTLAERTARQMDTPWTPQP' A
#
# COMPACT_ATOMS: atom_id res chain seq x y z
N MET A 1 -2.46 9.47 13.93
CA MET A 1 -3.83 9.03 13.58
C MET A 1 -4.39 9.93 12.47
N CYS A 2 -4.16 9.62 11.20
CA CYS A 2 -4.83 10.30 10.06
C CYS A 2 -4.93 9.29 8.90
N ALA A 3 -5.77 8.27 9.05
CA ALA A 3 -6.08 7.33 7.98
C ALA A 3 -7.33 7.83 7.23
N GLY A 4 -7.17 8.91 6.46
CA GLY A 4 -8.20 9.40 5.56
C GLY A 4 -7.99 8.79 4.18
N TRP A 5 -8.52 7.59 3.95
CA TRP A 5 -8.55 7.01 2.60
C TRP A 5 -9.46 7.90 1.74
N THR A 6 -8.88 8.45 0.70
CA THR A 6 -9.49 9.38 -0.26
C THR A 6 -10.83 8.95 -0.82
N ARG A 7 -11.68 9.94 -1.11
CA ARG A 7 -12.96 9.77 -1.83
C ARG A 7 -12.73 9.77 -3.35
N GLY A 8 -13.11 8.68 -4.03
CA GLY A 8 -13.17 8.59 -5.50
C GLY A 8 -11.95 7.95 -6.17
N ALA A 9 -11.79 8.15 -7.48
CA ALA A 9 -10.74 7.54 -8.32
C ALA A 9 -9.31 8.10 -8.08
N ARG A 10 -9.12 8.91 -7.05
CA ARG A 10 -7.85 9.58 -6.78
C ARG A 10 -7.48 9.38 -5.33
N VAL A 11 -6.31 8.76 -5.10
CA VAL A 11 -5.80 8.47 -3.77
C VAL A 11 -4.60 9.34 -3.45
N THR A 12 -4.59 9.88 -2.23
CA THR A 12 -3.60 10.82 -1.69
C THR A 12 -3.16 10.29 -0.34
N SER A 13 -1.87 10.08 -0.15
CA SER A 13 -1.31 9.63 1.12
C SER A 13 -0.92 10.82 2.00
N ALA A 14 -1.08 10.69 3.31
CA ALA A 14 -0.66 11.71 4.28
C ALA A 14 0.87 11.70 4.57
N GLY A 15 1.66 11.00 3.74
CA GLY A 15 3.11 10.83 3.90
C GLY A 15 3.69 9.71 3.02
N ILE A 16 5.01 9.55 3.04
CA ILE A 16 5.74 8.54 2.24
C ILE A 16 5.29 7.13 2.63
N SER A 17 5.24 6.80 3.92
CA SER A 17 4.82 5.47 4.40
C SER A 17 3.39 5.12 3.97
N ALA A 18 2.44 6.04 4.15
CA ALA A 18 1.05 5.84 3.72
C ALA A 18 0.91 5.71 2.17
N GLY A 19 1.85 6.26 1.41
CA GLY A 19 1.92 6.09 -0.04
C GLY A 19 2.46 4.71 -0.44
N ILE A 20 3.48 4.23 0.28
CA ILE A 20 4.05 2.90 0.09
C ILE A 20 3.00 1.82 0.38
N ASP A 21 2.27 1.94 1.48
CA ASP A 21 1.18 0.99 1.83
C ASP A 21 0.10 0.95 0.74
N MET A 22 -0.24 2.11 0.18
CA MET A 22 -1.21 2.22 -0.91
C MET A 22 -0.68 1.58 -2.21
N CYS A 23 0.56 1.84 -2.58
CA CYS A 23 1.18 1.22 -3.75
C CYS A 23 1.22 -0.31 -3.62
N LEU A 24 1.59 -0.83 -2.44
CA LEU A 24 1.60 -2.28 -2.19
C LEU A 24 0.18 -2.88 -2.24
N HIS A 25 -0.84 -2.16 -1.76
CA HIS A 25 -2.23 -2.56 -1.93
C HIS A 25 -2.64 -2.65 -3.42
N LEU A 26 -2.20 -1.72 -4.27
CA LEU A 26 -2.44 -1.80 -5.71
C LEU A 26 -1.69 -2.95 -6.37
N VAL A 27 -0.42 -3.18 -6.01
CA VAL A 27 0.37 -4.33 -6.50
C VAL A 27 -0.32 -5.64 -6.13
N ALA A 28 -0.83 -5.76 -4.90
CA ALA A 28 -1.54 -6.95 -4.45
C ALA A 28 -2.80 -7.23 -5.30
N ARG A 29 -3.55 -6.18 -5.66
CA ARG A 29 -4.77 -6.29 -6.49
C ARG A 29 -4.50 -6.55 -7.97
N LEU A 30 -3.44 -5.97 -8.53
CA LEU A 30 -3.17 -6.01 -9.97
C LEU A 30 -2.21 -7.13 -10.37
N ALA A 31 -1.25 -7.47 -9.52
CA ALA A 31 -0.18 -8.42 -9.81
C ALA A 31 -0.09 -9.56 -8.78
N GLY A 32 -0.95 -9.54 -7.75
CA GLY A 32 -1.09 -10.62 -6.77
C GLY A 32 -0.30 -10.38 -5.48
N LEU A 33 -0.74 -11.08 -4.44
CA LEU A 33 -0.25 -10.88 -3.07
C LEU A 33 1.24 -11.21 -2.91
N THR A 34 1.71 -12.31 -3.52
CA THR A 34 3.10 -12.76 -3.42
C THR A 34 4.10 -11.72 -3.94
N LEU A 35 3.74 -10.98 -5.00
CA LEU A 35 4.61 -9.93 -5.52
C LEU A 35 4.65 -8.75 -4.56
N ALA A 36 3.50 -8.32 -4.05
CA ALA A 36 3.42 -7.22 -3.10
C ALA A 36 4.24 -7.50 -1.82
N GLU A 37 4.15 -8.71 -1.26
CA GLU A 37 4.96 -9.07 -0.09
C GLU A 37 6.46 -9.07 -0.37
N ARG A 38 6.89 -9.53 -1.55
CA ARG A 38 8.31 -9.50 -1.95
C ARG A 38 8.79 -8.06 -2.06
N THR A 39 8.00 -7.20 -2.70
CA THR A 39 8.31 -5.77 -2.82
C THR A 39 8.39 -5.10 -1.44
N ALA A 40 7.45 -5.39 -0.53
CA ALA A 40 7.50 -4.88 0.83
C ALA A 40 8.78 -5.28 1.56
N ARG A 41 9.19 -6.55 1.44
CA ARG A 41 10.45 -7.05 2.03
C ARG A 41 11.69 -6.40 1.41
N GLN A 42 11.70 -6.16 0.10
CA GLN A 42 12.81 -5.48 -0.58
C GLN A 42 12.98 -4.04 -0.10
N MET A 43 11.88 -3.38 0.26
CA MET A 43 11.86 -2.00 0.75
C MET A 43 12.04 -1.91 2.28
N ASP A 44 12.18 -3.04 2.97
CA ASP A 44 12.20 -3.14 4.44
C ASP A 44 11.04 -2.38 5.12
N THR A 45 9.85 -2.50 4.52
CA THR A 45 8.64 -1.83 5.00
C THR A 45 7.68 -2.83 5.64
N PRO A 46 7.22 -2.61 6.88
CA PRO A 46 6.25 -3.49 7.53
C PRO A 46 4.88 -3.30 6.86
N TRP A 47 4.51 -4.26 6.00
CA TRP A 47 3.24 -4.23 5.28
C TRP A 47 2.37 -5.41 5.68
N THR A 48 1.14 -5.13 6.10
CA THR A 48 0.12 -6.14 6.38
C THR A 48 -1.04 -5.93 5.42
N PRO A 49 -1.35 -6.89 4.53
CA PRO A 49 -2.51 -6.76 3.66
C PRO A 49 -3.76 -6.64 4.53
N GLN A 50 -4.45 -5.50 4.45
CA GLN A 50 -5.74 -5.35 5.12
C GLN A 50 -6.75 -6.34 4.51
N PRO A 51 -7.55 -7.03 5.35
CA PRO A 51 -8.60 -7.93 4.88
C PRO A 51 -9.69 -7.19 4.08
#